data_AF-A0AAW3HWX0-F1
#
_entry.id   AF-A0AAW3HWX0-F1
#
_cell.length_a   1.000
_cell.length_b   1.000
_cell.length_c   1.000
_cell.angle_alpha   90.00
_cell.angle_beta   90.00
_cell.angle_gamma   90.00
#
_symmetry.space_group_name_H-M   'P 1'
#
loop_
_entity.id
_entity.type
_entity.pdbx_description
1 polymer ?
#
loop_
_entity_poly.entity_id
_entity_poly.type
_entity_poly.pdbx_seq_one_letter_code
_entity_poly.pdbx_strand_id
1 'polypeptide(L)'
;MAEAARAVDGYDADYASDQWERLLTRQGLSFSEIVADCKHRSNRAETDSRQKWSSAMQKLSAFLVRHNEFMPAGTQDDWRSARAWLDARVVVLTETGLRENKARMEDALSAAKSTFRNDVAVALHEHLEWLSDTINRMNEALRLAPMFTNNERYQFRTHVRPAFAVLLKFIKDVAQYGPTEDLLGGAGELPKEFEELMREKTVTGAAAVKSPLDDYREFFDFDVEVLREEASTGTTKHIGWLSKRVGSGSGGEHRAPLYVIAGAALSSAYRLERGDDTGIRLLVIDEAFIKMDPRNIVATMRYFEELGLQVFMASTGDALGSLTAFLDRYYDIMRDAESNVVVLEGHDVPPETREMFRADLPEFNPELVEAEIRRQYLPQATSTEGAAA
;
A
#
# COMPACT_ATOMS: atom_id res chain seq x y z
N MET A 1 53.42 -55.45 -31.80
CA MET A 1 53.69 -54.05 -31.36
C MET A 1 53.17 -53.01 -32.35
N ALA A 2 53.40 -53.14 -33.67
CA ALA A 2 52.87 -52.18 -34.65
C ALA A 2 51.32 -52.15 -34.74
N GLU A 3 50.66 -53.30 -34.68
CA GLU A 3 49.18 -53.38 -34.67
C GLU A 3 48.58 -52.74 -33.40
N ALA A 4 49.20 -52.94 -32.25
CA ALA A 4 48.78 -52.32 -30.99
C ALA A 4 48.90 -50.79 -31.03
N ALA A 5 49.91 -50.24 -31.71
CA ALA A 5 50.07 -48.80 -31.88
C ALA A 5 49.02 -48.19 -32.84
N ARG A 6 48.62 -48.94 -33.87
CA ARG A 6 47.56 -48.55 -34.83
C ARG A 6 46.15 -48.62 -34.23
N ALA A 7 45.99 -49.40 -33.16
CA ALA A 7 44.72 -49.52 -32.44
C ALA A 7 44.51 -48.44 -31.36
N VAL A 8 45.47 -47.52 -31.16
CA VAL A 8 45.35 -46.42 -30.20
C VAL A 8 44.42 -45.35 -30.74
N ASP A 9 43.47 -44.92 -29.91
CA ASP A 9 42.51 -43.86 -30.26
C ASP A 9 43.22 -42.52 -30.53
N GLY A 10 43.01 -41.99 -31.74
CA GLY A 10 43.72 -40.83 -32.28
C GLY A 10 44.98 -41.15 -33.10
N TYR A 11 45.21 -42.42 -33.50
CA TYR A 11 46.24 -42.78 -34.46
C TYR A 11 45.93 -42.21 -35.86
N ASP A 12 46.82 -41.35 -36.35
CA ASP A 12 46.75 -40.79 -37.71
C ASP A 12 47.67 -41.58 -38.64
N ALA A 13 47.06 -42.33 -39.57
CA ALA A 13 47.78 -43.19 -40.50
C ALA A 13 48.62 -42.40 -41.52
N ASP A 14 48.13 -41.23 -41.95
CA ASP A 14 48.79 -40.38 -42.94
C ASP A 14 50.01 -39.70 -42.31
N TYR A 15 49.85 -39.16 -41.10
CA TYR A 15 50.96 -38.62 -40.32
C TYR A 15 52.01 -39.70 -40.01
N ALA A 16 51.58 -40.88 -39.56
CA ALA A 16 52.50 -41.96 -39.27
C ALA A 16 53.29 -42.42 -40.52
N SER A 17 52.64 -42.43 -41.71
CA SER A 17 53.30 -42.78 -42.97
C SER A 17 54.31 -41.71 -43.41
N ASP A 18 53.94 -40.43 -43.36
CA ASP A 18 54.86 -39.33 -43.67
C ASP A 18 56.09 -39.33 -42.74
N GLN A 19 55.89 -39.58 -41.45
CA GLN A 19 57.00 -39.70 -40.51
C GLN A 19 57.89 -40.92 -40.80
N TRP A 20 57.32 -42.02 -41.27
CA TRP A 20 58.08 -43.22 -41.66
C TRP A 20 58.92 -42.99 -42.93
N GLU A 21 58.37 -42.35 -43.95
CA GLU A 21 59.11 -41.99 -45.18
C GLU A 21 60.29 -41.08 -44.86
N ARG A 22 60.09 -40.06 -44.01
CA ARG A 22 61.17 -39.15 -43.57
C ARG A 22 62.31 -39.89 -42.86
N LEU A 23 62.00 -40.93 -42.09
CA LEU A 23 63.00 -41.75 -41.42
C LEU A 23 63.78 -42.65 -42.39
N LEU A 24 63.13 -43.17 -43.44
CA LEU A 24 63.77 -43.98 -44.48
C LEU A 24 64.72 -43.18 -45.38
N THR A 25 64.39 -41.92 -45.67
CA THR A 25 65.21 -41.04 -46.52
C THR A 25 66.44 -40.43 -45.81
N ARG A 26 66.60 -40.65 -44.51
CA ARG A 26 67.64 -40.03 -43.69
C ARG A 26 68.96 -40.83 -43.79
N GLN A 27 69.88 -40.38 -44.64
CA GLN A 27 71.18 -41.05 -44.81
C GLN A 27 72.11 -40.82 -43.60
N GLY A 28 72.83 -41.89 -43.19
CA GLY A 28 73.94 -41.81 -42.22
C GLY A 28 73.66 -42.28 -40.79
N LEU A 29 72.47 -42.81 -40.49
CA LEU A 29 72.15 -43.39 -39.17
C LEU A 29 71.99 -44.91 -39.26
N SER A 30 72.58 -45.61 -38.31
CA SER A 30 72.32 -47.03 -38.07
C SER A 30 70.89 -47.26 -37.59
N PHE A 31 70.35 -48.46 -37.79
CA PHE A 31 69.02 -48.84 -37.31
C PHE A 31 68.85 -48.59 -35.80
N SER A 32 69.90 -48.82 -35.00
CA SER A 32 69.91 -48.53 -33.57
C SER A 32 69.75 -47.04 -33.24
N GLU A 33 70.34 -46.16 -34.03
CA GLU A 33 70.24 -44.71 -33.83
C GLU A 33 68.87 -44.17 -34.24
N ILE A 34 68.26 -44.73 -35.29
CA ILE A 34 66.88 -44.41 -35.70
C ILE A 34 65.88 -44.79 -34.59
N VAL A 35 66.05 -45.97 -33.99
CA VAL A 35 65.21 -46.42 -32.85
C VAL A 35 65.42 -45.50 -31.63
N ALA A 36 66.65 -45.07 -31.35
CA ALA A 36 66.94 -44.14 -30.26
C ALA A 36 66.30 -42.76 -30.49
N ASP A 37 66.37 -42.21 -31.70
CA ASP A 37 65.72 -40.93 -32.06
C ASP A 37 64.20 -41.02 -31.93
N CYS A 38 63.59 -42.11 -32.42
CA CYS A 38 62.15 -42.34 -32.27
C CYS A 38 61.71 -42.40 -30.79
N LYS A 39 62.49 -43.08 -29.95
CA LYS A 39 62.25 -43.12 -28.50
C LYS A 39 62.39 -41.73 -27.86
N HIS A 40 63.42 -40.96 -28.23
CA HIS A 40 63.59 -39.60 -27.74
C HIS A 40 62.45 -38.67 -28.16
N ARG A 41 62.00 -38.75 -29.40
CA ARG A 41 60.86 -37.97 -29.91
C ARG A 41 59.56 -38.35 -29.21
N SER A 42 59.32 -39.65 -29.00
CA SER A 42 58.18 -40.15 -28.22
C SER A 42 58.19 -39.59 -26.80
N ASN A 43 59.32 -39.70 -26.09
CA ASN A 43 59.46 -39.19 -24.73
C ASN A 43 59.27 -37.67 -24.65
N ARG A 44 59.78 -36.92 -25.64
CA ARG A 44 59.58 -35.47 -25.72
C ARG A 44 58.11 -35.11 -25.94
N ALA A 45 57.42 -35.80 -26.86
CA ALA A 45 55.99 -35.59 -27.11
C ALA A 45 55.14 -35.94 -25.88
N GLU A 46 55.48 -37.02 -25.19
CA GLU A 46 54.82 -37.42 -23.94
C GLU A 46 55.02 -36.38 -22.84
N THR A 47 56.23 -35.81 -22.71
CA THR A 47 56.54 -34.76 -21.74
C THR A 47 55.79 -33.47 -22.06
N ASP A 48 55.78 -33.03 -23.33
CA ASP A 48 55.03 -31.85 -23.78
C ASP A 48 53.52 -32.02 -23.57
N SER A 49 52.98 -33.21 -23.87
CA SER A 49 51.57 -33.53 -23.62
C SER A 49 51.22 -33.46 -22.14
N ARG A 50 52.07 -33.99 -21.24
CA ARG A 50 51.88 -33.90 -19.79
C ARG A 50 51.92 -32.46 -19.29
N GLN A 51 52.83 -31.64 -19.82
CA GLN A 51 52.95 -30.23 -19.44
C GLN A 51 51.71 -29.43 -19.86
N LYS A 52 51.24 -29.62 -21.11
CA LYS A 52 50.01 -29.00 -21.61
C LYS A 52 48.78 -29.44 -20.82
N TRP A 53 48.69 -30.73 -20.50
CA TRP A 53 47.63 -31.27 -19.66
C TRP A 53 47.60 -30.62 -18.27
N SER A 54 48.75 -30.56 -17.60
CA SER A 54 48.86 -29.93 -16.28
C SER A 54 48.41 -28.47 -16.30
N SER A 55 48.84 -27.71 -17.31
CA SER A 55 48.42 -26.31 -17.48
C SER A 55 46.92 -26.17 -17.77
N ALA A 56 46.35 -27.04 -18.60
CA ALA A 56 44.93 -27.05 -18.90
C ALA A 56 44.09 -27.40 -17.66
N MET A 57 44.52 -28.41 -16.89
CA MET A 57 43.86 -28.81 -15.65
C MET A 57 43.91 -27.70 -14.60
N GLN A 58 45.02 -26.98 -14.45
CA GLN A 58 45.09 -25.82 -13.56
C GLN A 58 44.04 -24.76 -13.89
N LYS A 59 43.87 -24.43 -15.18
CA LYS A 59 42.85 -23.48 -15.64
C LYS A 59 41.43 -24.00 -15.39
N LEU A 60 41.21 -25.28 -15.62
CA LEU A 60 39.92 -25.94 -15.40
C LEU A 60 39.55 -25.96 -13.92
N SER A 61 40.47 -26.35 -13.04
CA SER A 61 40.26 -26.32 -11.59
C SER A 61 39.95 -24.91 -11.08
N ALA A 62 40.63 -23.88 -11.60
CA ALA A 62 40.33 -22.49 -11.25
C ALA A 62 38.90 -22.08 -11.69
N PHE A 63 38.45 -22.53 -12.86
CA PHE A 63 37.08 -22.32 -13.33
C PHE A 63 36.05 -23.01 -12.43
N LEU A 64 36.25 -24.30 -12.12
CA LEU A 64 35.33 -25.07 -11.26
C LEU A 64 35.15 -24.42 -9.88
N VAL A 65 36.24 -23.96 -9.26
CA VAL A 65 36.18 -23.26 -7.97
C VAL A 65 35.48 -21.91 -8.08
N ARG A 66 35.83 -21.10 -9.09
CA ARG A 66 35.27 -19.74 -9.26
C ARG A 66 33.77 -19.74 -9.49
N HIS A 67 33.27 -20.74 -10.22
CA HIS A 67 31.86 -20.83 -10.60
C HIS A 67 31.08 -21.91 -9.83
N ASN A 68 31.72 -22.53 -8.84
CA ASN A 68 31.14 -23.60 -8.01
C ASN A 68 30.52 -24.74 -8.85
N GLU A 69 31.22 -25.14 -9.91
CA GLU A 69 30.77 -26.22 -10.80
C GLU A 69 31.38 -27.57 -10.41
N PHE A 70 30.61 -28.63 -10.62
CA PHE A 70 31.02 -30.00 -10.30
C PHE A 70 31.19 -30.82 -11.56
N MET A 71 32.34 -31.47 -11.68
CA MET A 71 32.61 -32.45 -12.73
C MET A 71 32.36 -33.87 -12.20
N PRO A 72 31.80 -34.78 -13.00
CA PRO A 72 31.64 -36.18 -12.58
C PRO A 72 32.97 -36.85 -12.23
N ALA A 73 32.97 -37.68 -11.19
CA ALA A 73 34.16 -38.41 -10.74
C ALA A 73 34.76 -39.29 -11.87
N GLY A 74 36.09 -39.30 -11.99
CA GLY A 74 36.83 -40.03 -13.04
C GLY A 74 37.05 -39.27 -14.35
N THR A 75 36.36 -38.14 -14.56
CA THR A 75 36.54 -37.28 -15.76
C THR A 75 37.83 -36.46 -15.69
N GLN A 76 38.43 -36.32 -14.50
CA GLN A 76 39.65 -35.56 -14.26
C GLN A 76 40.93 -36.34 -14.58
N ASP A 77 40.83 -37.66 -14.78
CA ASP A 77 42.01 -38.51 -15.01
C ASP A 77 42.39 -38.58 -16.50
N ASP A 78 41.47 -38.25 -17.41
CA ASP A 78 41.69 -38.22 -18.86
C ASP A 78 41.28 -36.87 -19.46
N TRP A 79 42.19 -36.27 -20.21
CA TRP A 79 41.98 -35.00 -20.89
C TRP A 79 40.88 -35.04 -21.95
N ARG A 80 40.66 -36.22 -22.57
CA ARG A 80 39.59 -36.40 -23.55
C ARG A 80 38.22 -36.30 -22.90
N SER A 81 38.07 -36.94 -21.74
CA SER A 81 36.84 -36.90 -20.93
C SER A 81 36.57 -35.48 -20.41
N ALA A 82 37.60 -34.80 -19.90
CA ALA A 82 37.50 -33.40 -19.46
C ALA A 82 37.08 -32.46 -20.60
N ARG A 83 37.61 -32.67 -21.81
CA ARG A 83 37.23 -31.90 -23.00
C ARG A 83 35.77 -32.16 -23.40
N ALA A 84 35.32 -33.41 -23.45
CA ALA A 84 33.94 -33.73 -23.81
C ALA A 84 32.93 -33.09 -22.85
N TRP A 85 33.25 -33.07 -21.54
CA TRP A 85 32.45 -32.37 -20.55
C TRP A 85 32.43 -30.86 -20.78
N LEU A 86 33.58 -30.25 -21.07
CA LEU A 86 33.69 -28.82 -21.37
C LEU A 86 32.87 -28.43 -22.60
N ASP A 87 32.97 -29.19 -23.69
CA ASP A 87 32.24 -28.94 -24.93
C ASP A 87 30.71 -29.01 -24.66
N ALA A 88 30.25 -30.02 -23.91
CA ALA A 88 28.85 -30.11 -23.50
C ALA A 88 28.41 -28.94 -22.59
N ARG A 89 29.28 -28.49 -21.68
CA ARG A 89 28.97 -27.36 -20.78
C ARG A 89 28.87 -26.04 -21.52
N VAL A 90 29.73 -25.81 -22.52
CA VAL A 90 29.67 -24.63 -23.39
C VAL A 90 28.35 -24.59 -24.16
N VAL A 91 27.90 -25.73 -24.70
CA VAL A 91 26.59 -25.84 -25.36
C VAL A 91 25.47 -25.44 -24.39
N VAL A 92 25.42 -26.02 -23.19
CA VAL A 92 24.41 -25.66 -22.17
C VAL A 92 24.43 -24.18 -21.82
N LEU A 93 25.61 -23.59 -21.60
CA LEU A 93 25.72 -22.17 -21.25
C LEU A 93 25.32 -21.23 -22.40
N THR A 94 25.45 -21.68 -23.64
CA THR A 94 25.13 -20.89 -24.83
C THR A 94 23.65 -21.05 -25.20
N GLU A 95 23.12 -22.27 -25.18
CA GLU A 95 21.74 -22.59 -25.58
C GLU A 95 20.68 -22.25 -24.53
N THR A 96 21.06 -22.13 -23.24
CA THR A 96 20.13 -21.70 -22.18
C THR A 96 19.60 -20.27 -22.38
N GLY A 97 20.15 -19.50 -23.32
CA GLY A 97 19.68 -18.16 -23.66
C GLY A 97 19.81 -17.15 -22.51
N LEU A 98 20.48 -17.51 -21.41
CA LEU A 98 20.56 -16.70 -20.18
C LEU A 98 21.16 -15.32 -20.44
N ARG A 99 22.12 -15.22 -21.36
CA ARG A 99 22.71 -13.93 -21.76
C ARG A 99 21.70 -13.04 -22.48
N GLU A 100 20.94 -13.59 -23.42
CA GLU A 100 19.90 -12.86 -24.15
C GLU A 100 18.73 -12.50 -23.22
N ASN A 101 18.32 -13.43 -22.37
CA ASN A 101 17.30 -13.20 -21.35
C ASN A 101 17.74 -12.12 -20.37
N LYS A 102 19.02 -12.09 -19.95
CA LYS A 102 19.55 -11.02 -19.11
C LYS A 102 19.47 -9.66 -19.81
N ALA A 103 19.90 -9.56 -21.07
CA ALA A 103 19.79 -8.32 -21.83
C ALA A 103 18.33 -7.87 -21.98
N ARG A 104 17.43 -8.79 -22.34
CA ARG A 104 15.98 -8.52 -22.42
C ARG A 104 15.38 -8.12 -21.07
N MET A 105 15.84 -8.70 -19.97
CA MET A 105 15.40 -8.34 -18.62
C MET A 105 15.88 -6.93 -18.25
N GLU A 106 17.11 -6.57 -18.59
CA GLU A 106 17.66 -5.23 -18.37
C GLU A 106 16.91 -4.18 -19.21
N ASP A 107 16.63 -4.49 -20.48
CA ASP A 107 15.83 -3.64 -21.38
C ASP A 107 14.39 -3.48 -20.86
N ALA A 108 13.75 -4.58 -20.45
CA ALA A 108 12.40 -4.54 -19.87
C ALA A 108 12.35 -3.76 -18.55
N LEU A 109 13.38 -3.89 -17.70
CA LEU A 109 13.49 -3.10 -16.47
C LEU A 109 13.65 -1.61 -16.80
N SER A 110 14.51 -1.25 -17.77
CA SER A 110 14.68 0.13 -18.21
C SER A 110 13.37 0.72 -18.75
N ALA A 111 12.67 -0.03 -19.60
CA ALA A 111 11.37 0.35 -20.13
C ALA A 111 10.31 0.54 -19.00
N ALA A 112 10.27 -0.37 -18.03
CA ALA A 112 9.38 -0.27 -16.88
C ALA A 112 9.70 0.96 -16.02
N LYS A 113 10.99 1.25 -15.77
CA LYS A 113 11.42 2.46 -15.05
C LYS A 113 11.00 3.74 -15.78
N SER A 114 11.16 3.79 -17.10
CA SER A 114 10.73 4.93 -17.91
C SER A 114 9.21 5.10 -17.89
N THR A 115 8.46 4.01 -18.03
CA THR A 115 6.99 4.02 -17.97
C THR A 115 6.51 4.48 -16.59
N PHE A 116 7.16 4.02 -15.53
CA PHE A 116 6.83 4.46 -14.18
C PHE A 116 7.02 5.96 -14.00
N ARG A 117 8.15 6.52 -14.47
CA ARG A 117 8.42 7.97 -14.39
C ARG A 117 7.42 8.79 -15.20
N ASN A 118 7.13 8.38 -16.43
CA ASN A 118 6.34 9.19 -17.36
C ASN A 118 4.84 9.12 -17.07
N ASP A 119 4.33 7.93 -16.73
CA ASP A 119 2.89 7.68 -16.71
C ASP A 119 2.40 7.40 -15.28
N VAL A 120 2.99 6.41 -14.61
CA VAL A 120 2.48 5.92 -13.31
C VAL A 120 2.69 6.94 -12.20
N ALA A 121 3.86 7.58 -12.13
CA ALA A 121 4.14 8.60 -11.13
C ALA A 121 3.23 9.82 -11.29
N VAL A 122 2.95 10.23 -12.53
CA VAL A 122 2.02 11.34 -12.82
C VAL A 122 0.60 10.98 -12.38
N ALA A 123 0.10 9.80 -12.77
CA ALA A 123 -1.22 9.34 -12.35
C ALA A 123 -1.34 9.17 -10.82
N LEU A 124 -0.32 8.63 -10.17
CA LEU A 124 -0.29 8.54 -8.71
C LEU A 124 -0.31 9.92 -8.07
N HIS A 125 0.44 10.90 -8.62
CA HIS A 125 0.40 12.27 -8.12
C HIS A 125 -1.00 12.89 -8.21
N GLU A 126 -1.69 12.74 -9.34
CA GLU A 126 -3.08 13.21 -9.49
C GLU A 126 -4.02 12.59 -8.45
N HIS A 127 -3.89 11.29 -8.19
CA HIS A 127 -4.67 10.61 -7.15
C HIS A 127 -4.34 11.10 -5.73
N LEU A 128 -3.07 11.43 -5.47
CA LEU A 128 -2.64 12.00 -4.19
C LEU A 128 -3.22 13.41 -3.98
N GLU A 129 -3.29 14.24 -5.02
CA GLU A 129 -3.94 15.54 -4.97
C GLU A 129 -5.46 15.37 -4.73
N TRP A 130 -6.10 14.44 -5.43
CA TRP A 130 -7.51 14.13 -5.20
C TRP A 130 -7.80 13.66 -3.77
N LEU A 131 -6.91 12.88 -3.17
CA LEU A 131 -7.00 12.48 -1.77
C LEU A 131 -6.91 13.69 -0.84
N SER A 132 -5.93 14.56 -1.07
CA SER A 132 -5.74 15.79 -0.30
C SER A 132 -6.99 16.66 -0.34
N ASP A 133 -7.54 16.88 -1.53
CA ASP A 133 -8.78 17.65 -1.73
C ASP A 133 -9.98 17.00 -1.04
N THR A 134 -10.07 15.68 -1.09
CA THR A 134 -11.14 14.92 -0.42
C THR A 134 -11.07 15.09 1.10
N ILE A 135 -9.87 15.00 1.68
CA ILE A 135 -9.63 15.23 3.11
C ILE A 135 -9.96 16.69 3.48
N ASN A 136 -9.58 17.65 2.63
CA ASN A 136 -9.87 19.06 2.84
C ASN A 136 -11.37 19.35 2.85
N ARG A 137 -12.13 18.81 1.89
CA ARG A 137 -13.60 18.92 1.85
C ARG A 137 -14.26 18.33 3.09
N MET A 138 -13.84 17.13 3.51
CA MET A 138 -14.37 16.52 4.74
C MET A 138 -14.06 17.39 5.96
N ASN A 139 -12.85 17.95 6.05
CA ASN A 139 -12.46 18.85 7.15
C ASN A 139 -13.19 20.19 7.12
N GLU A 140 -13.56 20.69 5.94
CA GLU A 140 -14.40 21.87 5.79
C GLU A 140 -15.81 21.61 6.33
N ALA A 141 -16.42 20.48 5.98
CA ALA A 141 -17.70 20.06 6.52
C ALA A 141 -17.66 19.90 8.06
N LEU A 142 -16.57 19.38 8.62
CA LEU A 142 -16.39 19.25 10.07
C LEU A 142 -16.16 20.58 10.78
N ARG A 143 -15.59 21.59 10.12
CA ARG A 143 -15.46 22.94 10.69
C ARG A 143 -16.80 23.62 10.86
N LEU A 144 -17.74 23.34 9.97
CA LEU A 144 -19.11 23.84 10.04
C LEU A 144 -19.93 23.15 11.12
N ALA A 145 -19.55 21.93 11.54
CA ALA A 145 -20.27 21.19 12.54
C ALA A 145 -20.35 21.95 13.89
N PRO A 146 -21.50 21.89 14.58
CA PRO A 146 -21.62 22.39 15.94
C PRO A 146 -20.63 21.68 16.87
N MET A 147 -20.35 22.31 18.02
CA MET A 147 -19.57 21.64 19.05
C MET A 147 -20.35 20.45 19.60
N PHE A 148 -19.69 19.29 19.70
CA PHE A 148 -20.26 18.10 20.32
C PHE A 148 -20.05 18.13 21.84
N THR A 149 -20.63 17.15 22.55
CA THR A 149 -20.46 17.04 24.02
C THR A 149 -18.99 17.13 24.42
N ASN A 150 -18.72 17.88 25.49
CA ASN A 150 -17.38 18.25 25.99
C ASN A 150 -16.62 19.30 25.14
N ASN A 151 -17.34 20.11 24.36
CA ASN A 151 -16.77 21.14 23.48
C ASN A 151 -15.74 20.54 22.50
N GLU A 152 -16.05 19.36 21.98
CA GLU A 152 -15.16 18.62 21.09
C GLU A 152 -15.44 18.95 19.62
N ARG A 153 -14.35 19.00 18.85
CA ARG A 153 -14.32 19.10 17.39
C ARG A 153 -13.47 17.98 16.83
N TYR A 154 -13.76 17.60 15.59
CA TYR A 154 -13.09 16.49 14.91
C TYR A 154 -12.38 16.99 13.67
N GLN A 155 -11.23 16.39 13.35
CA GLN A 155 -10.47 16.70 12.14
C GLN A 155 -9.83 15.43 11.58
N PHE A 156 -10.06 15.14 10.31
CA PHE A 156 -9.35 14.08 9.60
C PHE A 156 -7.88 14.44 9.43
N ARG A 157 -7.00 13.50 9.78
CA ARG A 157 -5.55 13.60 9.61
C ARG A 157 -5.03 12.43 8.79
N THR A 158 -4.09 12.76 7.92
CA THR A 158 -3.34 11.82 7.10
C THR A 158 -1.89 11.79 7.59
N HIS A 159 -1.39 10.61 7.93
CA HIS A 159 0.01 10.41 8.31
C HIS A 159 0.73 9.59 7.24
N VAL A 160 1.85 10.07 6.72
CA VAL A 160 2.63 9.32 5.72
C VAL A 160 3.30 8.13 6.40
N ARG A 161 3.14 6.92 5.84
CA ARG A 161 3.84 5.74 6.33
C ARG A 161 5.34 5.88 6.09
N PRO A 162 6.20 5.75 7.12
CA PRO A 162 7.64 5.95 6.98
C PRO A 162 8.29 5.06 5.91
N ALA A 163 7.81 3.83 5.76
CA ALA A 163 8.29 2.86 4.76
C ALA A 163 8.17 3.38 3.31
N PHE A 164 7.22 4.27 3.04
CA PHE A 164 6.94 4.76 1.68
C PHE A 164 7.22 6.26 1.50
N ALA A 165 7.77 6.92 2.51
CA ALA A 165 8.02 8.37 2.47
C ALA A 165 8.98 8.79 1.35
N VAL A 166 10.01 7.97 1.09
CA VAL A 166 10.99 8.21 0.01
C VAL A 166 10.34 8.09 -1.36
N LEU A 167 9.55 7.03 -1.57
CA LEU A 167 8.82 6.82 -2.82
C LEU A 167 7.76 7.91 -3.06
N LEU A 168 7.03 8.31 -2.01
CA LEU A 168 6.05 9.39 -2.08
C LEU A 168 6.71 10.72 -2.46
N LYS A 169 7.88 11.02 -1.88
CA LYS A 169 8.65 12.21 -2.22
C LYS A 169 9.07 12.18 -3.70
N PHE A 170 9.59 11.05 -4.17
CA PHE A 170 9.96 10.87 -5.57
C PHE A 170 8.78 11.13 -6.52
N ILE A 171 7.59 10.58 -6.23
CA ILE A 171 6.39 10.81 -7.04
C ILE A 171 6.06 12.31 -7.13
N LYS A 172 6.13 13.04 -6.01
CA LYS A 172 5.91 14.49 -5.99
C LYS A 172 6.99 15.24 -6.77
N ASP A 173 8.24 14.84 -6.64
CA ASP A 173 9.37 15.45 -7.36
C ASP A 173 9.23 15.23 -8.88
N VAL A 174 8.79 14.05 -9.33
CA VAL A 174 8.49 13.78 -10.76
C VAL A 174 7.43 14.72 -11.32
N ALA A 175 6.35 14.95 -10.56
CA ALA A 175 5.30 15.87 -11.00
C ALA A 175 5.77 17.35 -11.01
N GLN A 176 6.63 17.74 -10.07
CA GLN A 176 7.11 19.11 -9.94
C GLN A 176 8.19 19.49 -10.96
N TYR A 177 9.16 18.60 -11.19
CA TYR A 177 10.34 18.87 -12.03
C TYR A 177 10.27 18.22 -13.41
N GLY A 178 9.26 17.39 -13.65
CA GLY A 178 9.11 16.60 -14.87
C GLY A 178 9.86 15.26 -14.81
N PRO A 179 9.55 14.34 -15.74
CA PRO A 179 10.07 12.98 -15.71
C PRO A 179 11.50 12.83 -16.24
N THR A 180 11.99 13.83 -17.00
CA THR A 180 13.35 13.88 -17.53
C THR A 180 14.30 14.56 -16.55
N GLU A 181 15.47 13.97 -16.34
CA GLU A 181 16.62 14.66 -15.73
C GLU A 181 17.08 15.77 -16.67
N ASP A 182 16.46 16.94 -16.56
CA ASP A 182 16.97 18.14 -17.21
C ASP A 182 17.94 18.88 -16.27
N LEU A 183 18.78 19.72 -16.86
CA LEU A 183 19.95 20.41 -16.27
C LEU A 183 19.69 21.27 -15.01
N LEU A 184 18.44 21.32 -14.54
CA LEU A 184 17.98 22.05 -13.35
C LEU A 184 17.64 21.13 -12.16
N GLY A 185 17.88 19.83 -12.27
CA GLY A 185 17.64 18.83 -11.23
C GLY A 185 16.37 18.03 -11.50
N GLY A 186 16.52 16.81 -12.00
CA GLY A 186 15.40 15.86 -12.13
C GLY A 186 15.01 15.22 -10.80
N ALA A 187 13.97 14.39 -10.82
CA ALA A 187 13.46 13.64 -9.65
C ALA A 187 14.47 12.69 -8.97
N GLY A 188 15.72 12.64 -9.43
CA GLY A 188 16.77 11.76 -8.94
C GLY A 188 16.62 10.32 -9.40
N GLU A 189 17.51 9.45 -8.93
CA GLU A 189 17.42 8.02 -9.21
C GLU A 189 16.15 7.41 -8.58
N LEU A 190 15.59 6.43 -9.28
CA LEU A 190 14.43 5.70 -8.80
C LEU A 190 14.74 5.05 -7.44
N PRO A 191 13.90 5.26 -6.40
CA PRO A 191 14.14 4.69 -5.08
C PRO A 191 14.17 3.16 -5.09
N LYS A 192 15.01 2.55 -4.24
CA LYS A 192 15.16 1.08 -4.14
C LYS A 192 13.87 0.41 -3.71
N GLU A 193 13.04 1.12 -2.95
CA GLU A 193 11.72 0.72 -2.48
C GLU A 193 10.79 0.33 -3.64
N PHE A 194 10.91 0.99 -4.81
CA PHE A 194 10.14 0.60 -5.99
C PHE A 194 10.57 -0.78 -6.51
N GLU A 195 11.89 -1.04 -6.58
CA GLU A 195 12.40 -2.34 -7.03
C GLU A 195 11.99 -3.46 -6.07
N GLU A 196 11.95 -3.18 -4.78
CA GLU A 196 11.48 -4.11 -3.75
C GLU A 196 10.00 -4.43 -3.92
N LEU A 197 9.14 -3.42 -4.10
CA LEU A 197 7.70 -3.60 -4.34
C LEU A 197 7.43 -4.40 -5.63
N MET A 198 8.20 -4.15 -6.69
CA MET A 198 8.07 -4.90 -7.94
C MET A 198 8.54 -6.36 -7.78
N ARG A 199 9.63 -6.59 -7.05
CA ARG A 199 10.10 -7.95 -6.74
C ARG A 199 9.10 -8.72 -5.90
N GLU A 200 8.51 -8.10 -4.90
CA GLU A 200 7.49 -8.72 -4.05
C GLU A 200 6.28 -9.18 -4.88
N LYS A 201 5.84 -8.38 -5.86
CA LYS A 201 4.77 -8.75 -6.81
C LYS A 201 5.13 -9.90 -7.75
N THR A 202 6.41 -10.10 -8.07
CA THR A 202 6.84 -11.22 -8.93
C THR A 202 6.84 -12.57 -8.22
N VAL A 203 6.68 -12.61 -6.90
CA VAL A 203 6.57 -13.86 -6.14
C VAL A 203 5.19 -14.49 -6.37
N THR A 204 5.17 -15.72 -6.90
CA THR A 204 3.94 -16.50 -7.11
C THR A 204 3.15 -16.64 -5.81
N GLY A 205 1.93 -16.10 -5.77
CA GLY A 205 1.03 -16.09 -4.61
C GLY A 205 0.95 -14.77 -3.85
N ALA A 206 1.84 -13.80 -4.13
CA ALA A 206 1.87 -12.48 -3.48
C ALA A 206 1.06 -11.40 -4.21
N ALA A 207 0.43 -11.73 -5.35
CA ALA A 207 -0.38 -10.78 -6.14
C ALA A 207 -1.59 -10.19 -5.38
N ALA A 208 -1.96 -10.76 -4.23
CA ALA A 208 -3.04 -10.28 -3.38
C ALA A 208 -2.59 -9.23 -2.33
N VAL A 209 -1.29 -8.99 -2.17
CA VAL A 209 -0.78 -7.98 -1.25
C VAL A 209 -0.98 -6.60 -1.88
N LYS A 210 -1.82 -5.77 -1.26
CA LYS A 210 -2.09 -4.40 -1.72
C LYS A 210 -0.79 -3.59 -1.66
N SER A 211 -0.35 -3.11 -2.82
CA SER A 211 0.82 -2.25 -2.94
C SER A 211 0.40 -0.78 -3.02
N PRO A 212 1.18 0.17 -2.48
CA PRO A 212 0.94 1.60 -2.70
C PRO A 212 1.00 2.01 -4.18
N LEU A 213 1.55 1.15 -5.05
CA LEU A 213 1.53 1.33 -6.50
C LEU A 213 0.16 1.06 -7.12
N ASP A 214 -0.67 0.20 -6.51
CA ASP A 214 -2.03 -0.10 -6.97
C ASP A 214 -3.08 0.77 -6.29
N ASP A 215 -2.84 1.09 -5.01
CA ASP A 215 -3.74 1.87 -4.19
C ASP A 215 -2.95 2.95 -3.44
N TYR A 216 -3.05 4.18 -3.93
CA TYR A 216 -2.36 5.34 -3.37
C TYR A 216 -2.74 5.61 -1.89
N ARG A 217 -3.84 5.05 -1.38
CA ARG A 217 -4.22 5.18 0.03
C ARG A 217 -3.25 4.46 0.95
N GLU A 218 -2.55 3.42 0.46
CA GLU A 218 -1.58 2.66 1.26
C GLU A 218 -0.29 3.45 1.54
N PHE A 219 -0.10 4.65 0.96
CA PHE A 219 0.95 5.59 1.38
C PHE A 219 0.68 6.21 2.76
N PHE A 220 -0.55 6.13 3.26
CA PHE A 220 -0.98 6.86 4.46
C PHE A 220 -1.67 5.97 5.49
N ASP A 221 -1.54 6.39 6.74
CA ASP A 221 -2.43 6.03 7.83
C ASP A 221 -3.42 7.17 8.06
N PHE A 222 -4.70 6.82 8.27
CA PHE A 222 -5.78 7.77 8.46
C PHE A 222 -6.31 7.66 9.89
N ASP A 223 -6.50 8.81 10.54
CA ASP A 223 -7.14 8.87 11.85
C ASP A 223 -7.92 10.20 11.99
N VAL A 224 -8.80 10.26 12.98
CA VAL A 224 -9.56 11.45 13.32
C VAL A 224 -9.04 12.02 14.63
N GLU A 225 -8.48 13.22 14.53
CA GLU A 225 -8.01 14.00 15.66
C GLU A 225 -9.22 14.58 16.41
N VAL A 226 -9.22 14.43 17.73
CA VAL A 226 -10.21 15.04 18.62
C VAL A 226 -9.59 16.26 19.29
N LEU A 227 -10.22 17.41 19.09
CA LEU A 227 -9.82 18.72 19.61
C LEU A 227 -10.85 19.19 20.62
N ARG A 228 -10.43 19.80 21.72
CA ARG A 228 -11.32 20.45 22.69
C ARG A 228 -11.14 21.95 22.64
N GLU A 229 -12.24 22.67 22.48
CA GLU A 229 -12.27 24.13 22.53
C GLU A 229 -12.47 24.60 23.98
N GLU A 230 -11.54 25.39 24.50
CA GLU A 230 -11.62 25.93 25.86
C GLU A 230 -12.48 27.21 25.86
N ALA A 231 -13.66 27.15 26.48
CA ALA A 231 -14.67 28.22 26.45
C ALA A 231 -14.19 29.58 26.97
N SER A 232 -13.13 29.62 27.78
CA SER A 232 -12.59 30.86 28.35
C SER A 232 -11.54 31.54 27.47
N THR A 233 -10.87 30.81 26.57
CA THR A 233 -9.74 31.33 25.78
C THR A 233 -9.94 31.19 24.26
N GLY A 234 -10.93 30.40 23.83
CA GLY A 234 -11.15 30.05 22.43
C GLY A 234 -10.03 29.19 21.83
N THR A 235 -9.11 28.67 22.67
CA THR A 235 -8.01 27.84 22.19
C THR A 235 -8.43 26.38 22.04
N THR A 236 -8.08 25.78 20.92
CA THR A 236 -8.31 24.35 20.65
C THR A 236 -7.10 23.54 21.11
N LYS A 237 -7.30 22.59 22.03
CA LYS A 237 -6.27 21.67 22.50
C LYS A 237 -6.51 20.27 21.97
N HIS A 238 -5.46 19.60 21.50
CA HIS A 238 -5.52 18.20 21.14
C HIS A 238 -5.73 17.33 22.38
N ILE A 239 -6.75 16.47 22.35
CA ILE A 239 -7.15 15.61 23.48
C ILE A 239 -7.12 14.12 23.14
N GLY A 240 -6.76 13.75 21.91
CA GLY A 240 -6.51 12.37 21.51
C GLY A 240 -7.04 12.01 20.13
N TRP A 241 -6.90 10.73 19.80
CA TRP A 241 -7.31 10.14 18.53
C TRP A 241 -8.60 9.34 18.69
N LEU A 242 -9.49 9.42 17.72
CA LEU A 242 -10.75 8.68 17.76
C LEU A 242 -10.52 7.17 17.76
N SER A 243 -9.55 6.67 16.98
CA SER A 243 -9.16 5.26 16.94
C SER A 243 -8.92 4.66 18.33
N LYS A 244 -8.31 5.44 19.23
CA LYS A 244 -8.02 5.03 20.62
C LYS A 244 -9.24 5.08 21.53
N ARG A 245 -10.20 5.97 21.25
CA ARG A 245 -11.43 6.12 22.06
C ARG A 245 -12.44 5.03 21.73
N VAL A 246 -12.64 4.74 20.44
CA VAL A 246 -13.61 3.73 19.97
C VAL A 246 -13.30 2.32 20.51
N GLY A 247 -12.02 2.02 20.79
CA GLY A 247 -11.61 0.71 21.29
C GLY A 247 -11.75 0.46 22.80
N SER A 248 -11.87 1.50 23.64
CA SER A 248 -11.71 1.34 25.10
C SER A 248 -12.87 1.82 25.97
N GLY A 249 -13.96 2.33 25.39
CA GLY A 249 -14.99 3.03 26.15
C GLY A 249 -16.43 2.52 26.00
N SER A 250 -17.19 2.68 27.08
CA SER A 250 -18.57 2.21 27.26
C SER A 250 -19.58 2.82 26.27
N GLY A 251 -20.19 1.98 25.44
CA GLY A 251 -21.64 1.92 25.13
C GLY A 251 -22.34 3.02 24.33
N GLY A 252 -22.08 4.31 24.56
CA GLY A 252 -22.97 5.41 24.10
C GLY A 252 -22.27 6.66 23.57
N GLU A 253 -21.35 7.27 24.33
CA GLU A 253 -20.60 8.47 23.91
C GLU A 253 -19.74 8.24 22.66
N HIS A 254 -19.34 6.99 22.42
CA HIS A 254 -18.43 6.61 21.34
C HIS A 254 -19.11 6.51 19.97
N ARG A 255 -20.44 6.64 19.90
CA ARG A 255 -21.20 6.58 18.64
C ARG A 255 -21.38 7.93 17.97
N ALA A 256 -21.46 9.02 18.73
CA ALA A 256 -21.59 10.37 18.18
C ALA A 256 -20.52 10.69 17.12
N PRO A 257 -19.21 10.40 17.35
CA PRO A 257 -18.18 10.67 16.35
C PRO A 257 -18.38 9.93 15.03
N LEU A 258 -19.02 8.75 15.04
CA LEU A 258 -19.28 7.98 13.82
C LEU A 258 -20.28 8.69 12.91
N TYR A 259 -21.32 9.29 13.49
CA TYR A 259 -22.30 10.08 12.73
C TYR A 259 -21.67 11.35 12.15
N VAL A 260 -20.76 11.97 12.89
CA VAL A 260 -20.01 13.14 12.43
C VAL A 260 -19.13 12.81 11.23
N ILE A 261 -18.40 11.69 11.31
CA ILE A 261 -17.60 11.16 10.21
C ILE A 261 -18.48 10.82 9.00
N ALA A 262 -19.63 10.18 9.23
CA ALA A 262 -20.56 9.83 8.17
C ALA A 262 -21.11 11.06 7.43
N GLY A 263 -21.52 12.10 8.16
CA GLY A 263 -21.96 13.37 7.58
C GLY A 263 -20.86 14.04 6.76
N ALA A 264 -19.64 14.11 7.30
CA ALA A 264 -18.50 14.69 6.57
C ALA A 264 -18.15 13.88 5.31
N ALA A 265 -18.14 12.55 5.39
CA ALA A 265 -17.88 11.69 4.25
C ALA A 265 -18.96 11.84 3.17
N LEU A 266 -20.24 11.88 3.54
CA LEU A 266 -21.34 12.09 2.59
C LEU A 266 -21.32 13.48 1.98
N SER A 267 -20.99 14.51 2.76
CA SER A 267 -20.85 15.87 2.20
C SER A 267 -19.79 15.94 1.12
N SER A 268 -18.66 15.24 1.30
CA SER A 268 -17.61 15.12 0.30
C SER A 268 -18.03 14.26 -0.89
N ALA A 269 -18.73 13.14 -0.64
CA ALA A 269 -19.18 12.21 -1.69
C ALA A 269 -20.25 12.82 -2.60
N TYR A 270 -21.22 13.53 -2.03
CA TYR A 270 -22.26 14.25 -2.76
C TYR A 270 -21.80 15.61 -3.27
N ARG A 271 -20.57 16.03 -2.94
CA ARG A 271 -20.01 17.35 -3.28
C ARG A 271 -20.96 18.48 -2.86
N LEU A 272 -21.40 18.44 -1.62
CA LEU A 272 -22.32 19.42 -1.08
C LEU A 272 -21.61 20.77 -0.98
N GLU A 273 -22.07 21.74 -1.75
CA GLU A 273 -21.62 23.13 -1.69
C GLU A 273 -22.64 23.99 -0.95
N ARG A 274 -22.15 25.01 -0.24
CA ARG A 274 -23.02 25.90 0.54
C ARG A 274 -23.85 26.78 -0.39
N GLY A 275 -25.17 26.73 -0.24
CA GLY A 275 -26.10 27.52 -1.05
C GLY A 275 -26.44 26.89 -2.40
N ASP A 276 -25.79 25.77 -2.73
CA ASP A 276 -26.29 24.85 -3.74
C ASP A 276 -27.26 23.88 -3.04
N ASP A 277 -28.45 23.67 -3.59
CA ASP A 277 -29.47 22.71 -3.17
C ASP A 277 -29.70 21.60 -4.20
N THR A 278 -28.83 21.52 -5.21
CA THR A 278 -28.89 20.49 -6.25
C THR A 278 -28.27 19.16 -5.78
N GLY A 279 -28.67 18.08 -6.47
CA GLY A 279 -28.14 16.73 -6.24
C GLY A 279 -28.87 15.91 -5.17
N ILE A 280 -28.45 14.64 -5.02
CA ILE A 280 -28.97 13.72 -4.01
C ILE A 280 -28.26 14.01 -2.68
N ARG A 281 -29.03 14.13 -1.60
CA ARG A 281 -28.51 14.42 -0.24
C ARG A 281 -29.04 13.44 0.80
N LEU A 282 -29.23 12.19 0.42
CA LEU A 282 -29.87 11.19 1.28
C LEU A 282 -28.86 10.56 2.25
N LEU A 283 -29.21 10.53 3.53
CA LEU A 283 -28.54 9.77 4.58
C LEU A 283 -29.52 8.74 5.14
N VAL A 284 -29.21 7.44 4.95
CA VAL A 284 -29.99 6.33 5.49
C VAL A 284 -29.29 5.76 6.71
N ILE A 285 -29.97 5.71 7.86
CA ILE A 285 -29.40 5.20 9.11
C ILE A 285 -30.33 4.14 9.72
N ASP A 286 -29.83 2.93 9.86
CA ASP A 286 -30.47 1.91 10.70
C ASP A 286 -29.97 2.03 12.15
N GLU A 287 -30.81 1.65 13.11
CA GLU A 287 -30.49 1.70 14.54
C GLU A 287 -29.92 3.06 14.98
N ALA A 288 -30.49 4.13 14.45
CA ALA A 288 -30.02 5.48 14.66
C ALA A 288 -30.13 5.88 16.14
N PHE A 289 -29.06 6.47 16.67
CA PHE A 289 -28.99 7.06 18.01
C PHE A 289 -29.19 6.10 19.19
N ILE A 290 -29.10 4.77 18.96
CA ILE A 290 -29.19 3.79 20.05
C ILE A 290 -28.10 4.07 21.10
N LYS A 291 -28.53 4.23 22.36
CA LYS A 291 -27.68 4.51 23.53
C LYS A 291 -26.91 5.84 23.46
N MET A 292 -27.34 6.77 22.60
CA MET A 292 -26.78 8.12 22.52
C MET A 292 -27.57 9.06 23.45
N ASP A 293 -26.88 9.99 24.11
CA ASP A 293 -27.55 10.98 24.94
C ASP A 293 -28.32 12.01 24.10
N PRO A 294 -29.44 12.57 24.61
CA PRO A 294 -30.26 13.54 23.90
C PRO A 294 -29.50 14.74 23.32
N ARG A 295 -28.49 15.27 24.05
CA ARG A 295 -27.70 16.43 23.59
C ARG A 295 -26.89 16.10 22.33
N ASN A 296 -26.24 14.94 22.32
CA ASN A 296 -25.52 14.47 21.15
C ASN A 296 -26.46 14.15 19.97
N ILE A 297 -27.68 13.65 20.21
CA ILE A 297 -28.70 13.45 19.16
C ILE A 297 -29.05 14.78 18.50
N VAL A 298 -29.38 15.80 19.30
CA VAL A 298 -29.73 17.15 18.82
C VAL A 298 -28.56 17.77 18.04
N ALA A 299 -27.33 17.69 18.57
CA ALA A 299 -26.14 18.21 17.90
C ALA A 299 -25.89 17.53 16.55
N THR A 300 -26.11 16.21 16.47
CA THR A 300 -25.91 15.43 15.24
C THR A 300 -26.99 15.72 14.20
N MET A 301 -28.26 15.82 14.60
CA MET A 301 -29.34 16.17 13.69
C MET A 301 -29.20 17.58 13.15
N ARG A 302 -28.83 18.54 14.01
CA ARG A 302 -28.52 19.91 13.58
C ARG A 302 -27.35 19.93 12.59
N TYR A 303 -26.31 19.14 12.83
CA TYR A 303 -25.20 18.99 11.88
C TYR A 303 -25.68 18.49 10.51
N PHE A 304 -26.56 17.49 10.47
CA PHE A 304 -27.12 16.98 9.21
C PHE A 304 -28.00 18.01 8.49
N GLU A 305 -28.81 18.77 9.22
CA GLU A 305 -29.62 19.86 8.68
C GLU A 305 -28.74 20.98 8.09
N GLU A 306 -27.65 21.36 8.78
CA GLU A 306 -26.69 22.37 8.30
C GLU A 306 -25.93 21.92 7.04
N LEU A 307 -25.69 20.61 6.88
CA LEU A 307 -25.17 20.03 5.65
C LEU A 307 -26.22 19.93 4.53
N GLY A 308 -27.50 20.15 4.84
CA GLY A 308 -28.61 19.96 3.90
C GLY A 308 -28.89 18.49 3.57
N LEU A 309 -28.55 17.57 4.48
CA LEU A 309 -28.83 16.14 4.32
C LEU A 309 -30.30 15.83 4.64
N GLN A 310 -30.94 15.06 3.77
CA GLN A 310 -32.23 14.44 4.01
C GLN A 310 -32.01 13.13 4.75
N VAL A 311 -32.42 13.09 6.02
CA VAL A 311 -32.19 11.94 6.90
C VAL A 311 -33.40 11.00 6.86
N PHE A 312 -33.17 9.75 6.49
CA PHE A 312 -34.13 8.65 6.61
C PHE A 312 -33.58 7.64 7.60
N MET A 313 -34.28 7.41 8.71
CA MET A 313 -33.72 6.67 9.82
C MET A 313 -34.73 5.76 10.52
N ALA A 314 -34.23 4.65 11.06
CA ALA A 314 -34.94 3.81 12.02
C ALA A 314 -34.33 4.02 13.41
N SER A 315 -35.15 4.32 14.42
CA SER A 315 -34.70 4.53 15.80
C SER A 315 -35.70 3.96 16.79
N THR A 316 -35.33 3.86 18.07
CA THR A 316 -36.25 3.48 19.14
C THR A 316 -37.13 4.66 19.52
N GLY A 317 -38.34 4.39 20.02
CA GLY A 317 -39.29 5.44 20.42
C GLY A 317 -38.75 6.39 21.52
N ASP A 318 -37.76 5.96 22.30
CA ASP A 318 -37.15 6.75 23.36
C ASP A 318 -36.48 8.04 22.84
N ALA A 319 -36.00 8.04 21.59
CA ALA A 319 -35.35 9.18 20.97
C ALA A 319 -36.35 10.18 20.37
N LEU A 320 -37.63 9.82 20.24
CA LEU A 320 -38.64 10.61 19.52
C LEU A 320 -38.72 12.05 20.05
N GLY A 321 -38.74 12.25 21.37
CA GLY A 321 -38.83 13.58 21.97
C GLY A 321 -37.72 14.54 21.53
N SER A 322 -36.50 14.04 21.36
CA SER A 322 -35.35 14.84 20.88
C SER A 322 -35.37 15.04 19.37
N LEU A 323 -35.97 14.11 18.63
CA LEU A 323 -36.02 14.11 17.17
C LEU A 323 -37.19 14.93 16.61
N THR A 324 -38.28 15.13 17.37
CA THR A 324 -39.45 15.92 16.93
C THR A 324 -39.07 17.32 16.46
N ALA A 325 -37.99 17.91 16.98
CA ALA A 325 -37.48 19.21 16.53
C ALA A 325 -36.95 19.22 15.07
N PHE A 326 -36.69 18.05 14.50
CA PHE A 326 -36.01 17.87 13.21
C PHE A 326 -36.81 17.07 12.19
N LEU A 327 -37.73 16.19 12.63
CA LEU A 327 -38.49 15.31 11.75
C LEU A 327 -39.62 16.05 11.04
N ASP A 328 -39.78 15.85 9.73
CA ASP A 328 -40.99 16.26 8.99
C ASP A 328 -42.13 15.25 9.17
N ARG A 329 -41.79 13.96 9.23
CA ARG A 329 -42.74 12.86 9.37
C ARG A 329 -42.07 11.65 10.02
N TYR A 330 -42.79 10.93 10.86
CA TYR A 330 -42.34 9.64 11.40
C TYR A 330 -43.44 8.58 11.28
N TYR A 331 -43.03 7.30 11.39
CA TYR A 331 -43.93 6.17 11.34
C TYR A 331 -43.71 5.28 12.55
N ASP A 332 -44.77 5.03 13.31
CA ASP A 332 -44.77 4.02 14.35
C ASP A 332 -45.08 2.67 13.72
N ILE A 333 -44.13 1.74 13.84
CA ILE A 333 -44.23 0.39 13.30
C ILE A 333 -44.54 -0.56 14.45
N MET A 334 -45.76 -1.08 14.46
CA MET A 334 -46.21 -2.05 15.45
C MET A 334 -46.43 -3.40 14.77
N ARG A 335 -46.06 -4.48 15.46
CA ARG A 335 -46.39 -5.85 15.03
C ARG A 335 -47.35 -6.43 16.05
N ASP A 336 -48.55 -6.79 15.60
CA ASP A 336 -49.46 -7.57 16.42
C ASP A 336 -48.92 -9.00 16.56
N ALA A 337 -48.67 -9.43 17.79
CA ALA A 337 -48.08 -10.73 18.10
C ALA A 337 -49.02 -11.89 17.78
N GLU A 338 -50.34 -11.66 17.83
CA GLU A 338 -51.34 -12.71 17.62
C GLU A 338 -51.68 -12.89 16.13
N SER A 339 -51.99 -11.81 15.41
CA SER A 339 -52.32 -11.88 13.98
C SER A 339 -51.12 -11.84 13.05
N ASN A 340 -49.92 -11.55 13.58
CA ASN A 340 -48.69 -11.33 12.81
C ASN A 340 -48.82 -10.21 11.75
N VAL A 341 -49.75 -9.28 11.95
CA VAL A 341 -49.95 -8.12 11.08
C VAL A 341 -49.03 -6.98 11.51
N VAL A 342 -48.40 -6.34 10.53
CA VAL A 342 -47.62 -5.12 10.74
C VAL A 342 -48.53 -3.92 10.47
N VAL A 343 -48.66 -3.05 11.47
CA VAL A 343 -49.38 -1.79 11.39
C VAL A 343 -48.36 -0.66 11.31
N LEU A 344 -48.55 0.24 10.34
CA LEU A 344 -47.76 1.45 10.17
C LEU A 344 -48.67 2.64 10.42
N GLU A 345 -48.43 3.38 11.50
CA GLU A 345 -49.13 4.62 11.80
C GLU A 345 -48.21 5.80 11.44
N GLY A 346 -48.67 6.69 10.57
CA GLY A 346 -47.87 7.83 10.09
C GLY A 346 -48.28 9.12 10.77
N HIS A 347 -47.29 9.87 11.26
CA HIS A 347 -47.48 11.14 11.95
C HIS A 347 -46.71 12.25 11.23
N ASP A 348 -47.43 13.25 10.72
CA ASP A 348 -46.83 14.48 10.20
C ASP A 348 -46.49 15.43 11.34
N VAL A 349 -45.31 16.06 11.28
CA VAL A 349 -44.86 17.03 12.28
C VAL A 349 -44.89 18.43 11.64
N PRO A 350 -45.89 19.27 11.96
CA PRO A 350 -46.00 20.60 11.41
C PRO A 350 -44.77 21.48 11.73
N PRO A 351 -44.42 22.46 10.88
CA PRO A 351 -43.37 23.43 11.16
C PRO A 351 -43.52 24.10 12.53
N GLU A 352 -44.75 24.44 12.94
CA GLU A 352 -45.03 25.09 14.22
C GLU A 352 -44.68 24.17 15.41
N THR A 353 -44.94 22.87 15.27
CA THR A 353 -44.55 21.88 16.28
C THR A 353 -43.03 21.76 16.36
N ARG A 354 -42.33 21.74 15.23
CA ARG A 354 -40.86 21.72 15.23
C ARG A 354 -40.27 22.96 15.90
N GLU A 355 -40.77 24.14 15.58
CA GLU A 355 -40.34 25.40 16.19
C GLU A 355 -40.59 25.42 17.70
N MET A 356 -41.74 24.92 18.16
CA MET A 356 -42.03 24.79 19.60
C MET A 356 -41.01 23.89 20.30
N PHE A 357 -40.69 22.72 19.74
CA PHE A 357 -39.67 21.84 20.31
C PHE A 357 -38.26 22.46 20.23
N ARG A 358 -37.94 23.23 19.18
CA ARG A 358 -36.68 23.98 19.08
C ARG A 358 -36.58 25.09 20.11
N ALA A 359 -37.69 25.74 20.47
CA ALA A 359 -37.73 26.81 21.44
C ALA A 359 -37.27 26.37 22.83
N ASP A 360 -37.46 25.10 23.19
CA ASP A 360 -37.05 24.54 24.49
C ASP A 360 -35.60 24.02 24.50
N LEU A 361 -34.92 23.99 23.35
CA LEU A 361 -33.56 23.47 23.22
C LEU A 361 -32.50 24.56 23.46
N PRO A 362 -31.61 24.40 24.47
CA PRO A 362 -30.51 25.31 24.74
C PRO A 362 -29.56 25.55 23.55
N GLU A 363 -29.47 24.57 22.65
CA GLU A 363 -28.63 24.62 21.45
C GLU A 363 -29.12 25.63 20.41
N PHE A 364 -30.42 25.97 20.45
CA PHE A 364 -31.06 26.99 19.61
C PHE A 364 -31.29 28.31 20.36
N ASN A 365 -31.43 28.25 21.69
CA ASN A 365 -31.75 29.41 22.54
C ASN A 365 -30.77 29.48 23.74
N PRO A 366 -29.53 29.97 23.54
CA PRO A 366 -28.49 30.01 24.58
C PRO A 366 -28.90 30.78 25.83
N GLU A 367 -29.78 31.77 25.69
CA GLU A 367 -30.33 32.59 26.77
C GLU A 367 -31.12 31.78 27.81
N LEU A 368 -31.65 30.60 27.44
CA LEU A 368 -32.33 29.71 28.39
C LEU A 368 -31.37 29.22 29.48
N VAL A 369 -30.12 28.94 29.11
CA VAL A 369 -29.08 28.53 30.06
C VAL A 369 -28.74 29.68 30.99
N GLU A 370 -28.61 30.89 30.47
CA GLU A 370 -28.36 32.08 31.29
C GLU A 370 -29.53 32.40 32.24
N ALA A 371 -30.77 32.21 31.77
CA ALA A 371 -31.97 32.42 32.56
C ALA A 371 -32.07 31.40 33.70
N GLU A 372 -31.76 30.13 33.43
CA GLU A 372 -31.76 29.07 34.44
C GLU A 372 -30.60 29.23 35.44
N ILE A 373 -29.41 29.64 34.99
CA ILE A 373 -28.30 30.02 35.89
C ILE A 373 -28.74 31.19 36.78
N ARG A 374 -29.34 32.24 36.22
CA ARG A 374 -29.85 33.36 37.04
C ARG A 374 -30.88 32.89 38.06
N ARG A 375 -31.80 31.99 37.66
CA ARG A 375 -32.83 31.44 38.55
C ARG A 375 -32.24 30.64 39.71
N GLN A 376 -31.21 29.83 39.46
CA GLN A 376 -30.58 28.99 40.49
C GLN A 376 -29.66 29.75 41.44
N TYR A 377 -29.05 30.84 40.98
CA TYR A 377 -28.09 31.63 41.77
C TYR A 377 -28.65 32.92 42.37
N LEU A 378 -29.92 33.26 42.10
CA LEU A 378 -30.66 34.24 42.89
C LEU A 378 -31.11 33.59 44.20
N PRO A 379 -30.82 34.18 45.38
CA PRO A 379 -31.30 33.63 46.65
C PRO A 379 -32.82 33.60 46.61
N GLN A 380 -33.40 32.40 46.77
CA GLN A 380 -34.83 32.25 47.00
C GLN A 380 -35.20 33.10 48.21
N ALA A 381 -35.88 34.22 47.95
CA ALA A 381 -36.48 35.00 49.01
C ALA A 381 -37.47 34.08 49.74
N THR A 382 -37.08 33.68 50.94
CA THR A 382 -37.91 32.93 51.89
C THR A 382 -39.26 33.61 52.01
N SER A 383 -40.29 33.00 51.47
CA SER A 383 -41.68 33.34 51.76
C SER A 383 -42.02 32.85 53.17
N THR A 384 -41.59 33.59 54.18
CA THR A 384 -42.26 33.61 55.48
C THR A 384 -43.38 34.65 55.40
N GLU A 385 -44.52 34.27 54.84
CA GLU A 385 -45.77 34.98 55.07
C GLU A 385 -46.30 34.60 56.45
N GLY A 386 -46.58 35.63 57.24
CA GLY A 386 -46.86 35.57 58.66
C GLY A 386 -48.10 34.75 59.03
N ALA A 387 -47.91 33.84 59.99
CA ALA A 387 -48.94 33.46 60.92
C ALA A 387 -48.81 34.33 62.17
N ALA A 388 -49.57 35.43 62.23
CA ALA A 388 -50.02 36.09 63.48
C ALA A 388 -50.86 37.34 63.18
N ALA A 389 -52.18 37.20 63.26
CA ALA A 389 -53.11 38.04 64.03
C ALA A 389 -54.56 37.69 63.67
#